data_AF-A0A069RAJ2-F1
#
_entry.id   AF-A0A069RAJ2-F1
#
_cell.length_a   1.000
_cell.length_b   1.000
_cell.length_c   1.000
_cell.angle_alpha   90.00
_cell.angle_beta   90.00
_cell.angle_gamma   90.00
#
_symmetry.space_group_name_H-M   'P 1'
#
loop_
_entity.id
_entity.type
_entity.pdbx_description
1 polymer ?
#
loop_
_entity_poly.entity_id
_entity_poly.type
_entity_poly.pdbx_seq_one_letter_code
_entity_poly.pdbx_strand_id
1 'polypeptide(L)'
;MKFSFVENIQPYENSWEYGLYEYDDEIQLGDAESHICTVRIIMIKPHEVYVQKGLTDKMFYVAVEDFENGKYSKVELRKSIMDFVKDEIIQFENEDQIVVLFS
;
A
#
# COMPACT_ATOMS: atom_id res chain seq x y z
N MET A 1 11.27 6.53 10.39
CA MET A 1 10.71 6.43 9.02
C MET A 1 10.36 7.83 8.57
N LYS A 2 10.51 8.17 7.28
CA LYS A 2 10.24 9.52 6.76
C LYS A 2 8.74 9.79 6.55
N PHE A 3 7.93 8.74 6.54
CA PHE A 3 6.51 8.80 6.29
C PHE A 3 5.73 8.05 7.36
N SER A 4 4.50 8.50 7.59
CA SER A 4 3.51 7.85 8.43
C SER A 4 2.41 7.27 7.56
N PHE A 5 2.08 6.00 7.78
CA PHE A 5 0.91 5.35 7.18
C PHE A 5 -0.22 5.31 8.20
N VAL A 6 -1.35 5.92 7.86
CA VAL A 6 -2.55 5.94 8.73
C VAL A 6 -3.63 5.13 8.06
N GLU A 7 -4.11 4.08 8.73
CA GLU A 7 -5.16 3.20 8.19
C GLU A 7 -6.50 3.93 8.07
N ASN A 8 -7.10 3.84 6.88
CA ASN A 8 -8.46 4.28 6.61
C ASN A 8 -9.39 3.06 6.70
N ILE A 9 -10.44 3.18 7.52
CA ILE A 9 -11.43 2.10 7.71
C ILE A 9 -12.24 1.94 6.43
N GLN A 10 -12.31 0.70 5.94
CA GLN A 10 -13.00 0.35 4.70
C GLN A 10 -13.83 -0.96 4.88
N PRO A 11 -14.89 -1.19 4.07
CA PRO A 11 -15.86 -2.28 4.31
C PRO A 11 -15.55 -3.61 3.62
N TYR A 12 -14.42 -3.75 2.93
CA TYR A 12 -14.04 -4.90 2.10
C TYR A 12 -12.97 -5.77 2.75
N GLU A 13 -13.18 -7.09 2.73
CA GLU A 13 -12.37 -8.06 3.48
C GLU A 13 -10.93 -8.25 2.97
N ASN A 14 -10.67 -7.96 1.69
CA ASN A 14 -9.37 -8.23 1.05
C ASN A 14 -8.69 -6.96 0.53
N SER A 15 -9.00 -5.83 1.15
CA SER A 15 -8.29 -4.58 0.87
C SER A 15 -7.88 -3.89 2.14
N TRP A 16 -6.89 -3.03 2.01
CA TRP A 16 -6.50 -2.08 3.04
C TRP A 16 -6.29 -0.74 2.37
N GLU A 17 -6.59 0.33 3.09
CA GLU A 17 -6.40 1.68 2.59
C GLU A 17 -5.63 2.47 3.63
N TYR A 18 -4.62 3.20 3.18
CA TYR A 18 -3.77 4.01 4.04
C TYR A 18 -3.62 5.40 3.43
N GLY A 19 -3.73 6.43 4.26
CA GLY A 19 -3.20 7.74 3.93
C GLY A 19 -1.70 7.77 4.24
N LEU A 20 -0.90 8.24 3.29
CA LEU A 20 0.52 8.47 3.48
C LEU A 20 0.77 9.94 3.81
N TYR A 21 1.45 10.20 4.93
CA TYR A 21 1.73 11.55 5.41
C TYR A 21 3.23 11.76 5.61
N GLU A 22 3.69 13.00 5.44
CA GLU A 22 5.04 13.38 5.84
C GLU A 22 5.18 13.31 7.37
N TYR A 23 6.23 12.68 7.86
CA TYR A 23 6.53 12.64 9.29
C TYR A 23 7.19 13.96 9.69
N ASP A 24 6.44 14.82 10.38
CA ASP A 24 7.00 15.89 11.21
C ASP A 24 6.80 15.52 12.69
N ASP A 25 7.58 16.12 13.61
CA ASP A 25 7.59 15.74 15.04
C ASP A 25 6.21 15.79 15.73
N GLU A 26 5.21 16.43 15.11
CA GLU A 26 3.80 16.40 15.50
C GLU A 26 2.91 15.96 14.33
N ILE A 27 2.28 14.77 14.42
CA ILE A 27 1.25 14.35 13.46
C ILE A 27 -0.05 15.09 13.78
N GLN A 28 -0.36 16.16 13.05
CA GLN A 28 -1.67 16.79 13.10
C GLN A 28 -2.65 16.05 12.16
N LEU A 29 -3.32 15.02 12.69
CA LEU A 29 -4.41 14.32 12.00
C LEU A 29 -5.52 15.33 11.65
N GLY A 30 -5.52 15.82 10.40
CA GLY A 30 -6.44 16.86 9.92
C GLY A 30 -5.78 17.97 9.11
N ASP A 31 -4.44 18.05 9.11
CA ASP A 31 -3.72 18.97 8.23
C ASP A 31 -3.58 18.37 6.82
N ALA A 32 -4.42 18.84 5.91
CA ALA A 32 -4.41 18.44 4.51
C ALA A 32 -3.08 18.73 3.80
N GLU A 33 -2.26 19.66 4.30
CA GLU A 33 -0.96 20.00 3.69
C GLU A 33 0.09 18.90 3.87
N SER A 34 -0.08 18.01 4.85
CA SER A 34 0.87 16.92 5.15
C SER A 34 0.58 15.62 4.39
N HIS A 35 -0.57 15.53 3.72
CA HIS A 35 -0.98 14.35 2.97
C HIS A 35 -0.23 14.24 1.65
N ILE A 36 0.37 13.08 1.39
CA ILE A 36 1.19 12.82 0.20
C ILE A 36 0.40 12.07 -0.86
N CYS A 37 -0.25 10.96 -0.48
CA CYS A 37 -1.05 10.13 -1.38
C CYS A 37 -1.89 9.12 -0.59
N THR A 38 -2.90 8.58 -1.27
CA THR A 38 -3.69 7.45 -0.78
C THR A 38 -3.10 6.16 -1.34
N VAL A 39 -2.87 5.17 -0.48
CA VAL A 39 -2.35 3.85 -0.84
C VAL A 39 -3.44 2.81 -0.59
N ARG A 40 -3.97 2.21 -1.66
CA ARG A 40 -4.94 1.12 -1.59
C ARG A 40 -4.27 -0.20 -1.97
N ILE A 41 -4.31 -1.15 -1.05
CA ILE A 41 -3.74 -2.48 -1.22
C ILE A 41 -4.89 -3.46 -1.42
N ILE A 42 -4.82 -4.28 -2.46
CA ILE A 42 -5.84 -5.28 -2.82
C ILE A 42 -5.17 -6.64 -2.93
N MET A 43 -5.64 -7.59 -2.14
CA MET A 43 -5.20 -8.98 -2.22
C MET A 43 -6.10 -9.78 -3.13
N ILE A 44 -5.52 -10.31 -4.20
CA ILE A 44 -6.15 -11.27 -5.09
C ILE A 44 -5.74 -12.67 -4.66
N LYS A 45 -6.72 -13.42 -4.16
CA LYS A 45 -6.56 -14.84 -3.84
C LYS A 45 -6.88 -15.68 -5.08
N PRO A 46 -6.13 -16.77 -5.34
CA PRO A 46 -6.49 -17.71 -6.38
C PRO A 46 -7.86 -18.32 -6.07
N HIS A 47 -8.68 -18.49 -7.11
CA HIS A 47 -9.97 -19.16 -6.95
C HIS A 47 -9.76 -20.62 -6.51
N GLU A 48 -10.67 -21.17 -5.71
CA GLU A 48 -10.54 -22.48 -5.07
C GLU A 48 -10.19 -23.61 -6.06
N VAL A 49 -10.81 -23.60 -7.24
CA VAL A 49 -10.53 -24.55 -8.35
C VAL A 49 -9.05 -24.57 -8.76
N TYR A 50 -8.34 -23.44 -8.69
CA TYR A 50 -6.91 -23.37 -9.01
C TYR A 50 -6.04 -23.72 -7.80
N VAL A 51 -6.50 -23.44 -6.58
CA VAL A 51 -5.84 -23.91 -5.35
C VAL A 51 -5.76 -25.44 -5.34
N GLN A 52 -6.85 -26.12 -5.74
CA GLN A 52 -6.87 -27.58 -5.89
C GLN A 52 -5.90 -28.10 -6.97
N LYS A 53 -5.45 -27.24 -7.89
CA LYS A 53 -4.44 -27.54 -8.93
C LYS A 53 -3.03 -27.13 -8.53
N GLY A 54 -2.81 -26.71 -7.28
CA GLY A 54 -1.51 -26.33 -6.74
C GLY A 54 -1.13 -24.86 -6.90
N LEU A 55 -2.04 -23.99 -7.38
CA LEU A 55 -1.80 -22.55 -7.38
C LEU A 55 -2.11 -21.97 -6.00
N THR A 56 -1.06 -21.72 -5.21
CA THR A 56 -1.18 -21.18 -3.84
C THR A 56 -0.85 -19.69 -3.74
N ASP A 57 -0.18 -19.15 -4.76
CA ASP A 57 0.30 -17.77 -4.75
C ASP A 57 -0.84 -16.76 -4.76
N LYS A 58 -0.74 -15.79 -3.84
CA LYS A 58 -1.60 -14.61 -3.81
C LYS A 58 -0.89 -13.48 -4.55
N MET A 59 -1.66 -12.59 -5.15
CA MET A 59 -1.12 -11.36 -5.74
C MET A 59 -1.62 -10.15 -4.97
N PHE A 60 -0.77 -9.16 -4.82
CA PHE A 60 -1.08 -7.91 -4.16
C PHE A 60 -0.94 -6.77 -5.15
N TYR A 61 -2.03 -6.03 -5.34
CA TYR A 61 -2.04 -4.81 -6.12
C TYR A 61 -2.03 -3.63 -5.18
N VAL A 62 -1.08 -2.73 -5.37
CA VAL A 62 -0.96 -1.50 -4.59
C VAL A 62 -1.22 -0.34 -5.54
N ALA A 63 -2.39 0.26 -5.41
CA ALA A 63 -2.76 1.47 -6.13
C ALA A 63 -2.38 2.69 -5.30
N VAL A 64 -1.66 3.62 -5.92
CA VAL A 64 -1.29 4.91 -5.35
C VAL A 64 -2.13 5.97 -6.06
N GLU A 65 -3.08 6.53 -5.32
CA GLU A 65 -4.06 7.53 -5.75
C GLU A 65 -3.68 8.90 -5.16
N ASP A 66 -4.18 9.98 -5.77
CA ASP A 66 -4.02 11.37 -5.30
C ASP A 66 -2.56 11.82 -5.11
N PHE A 67 -1.63 11.20 -5.83
CA PHE A 67 -0.22 11.60 -5.79
C PHE A 67 0.03 12.80 -6.70
N GLU A 68 0.20 13.97 -6.10
CA GLU A 68 0.62 15.16 -6.83
C GLU A 68 2.14 15.14 -7.07
N ASN A 69 2.56 15.30 -8.33
CA ASN A 69 3.98 15.41 -8.68
C ASN A 69 4.56 16.67 -8.03
N GLY A 70 5.37 16.50 -7.00
CA GLY A 70 5.98 17.60 -6.27
C GLY A 70 7.21 17.17 -5.47
N LYS A 71 7.05 17.17 -4.14
CA LYS A 71 8.14 17.04 -3.15
C LYS A 71 8.86 15.68 -3.17
N TYR A 72 8.20 14.62 -3.60
CA TYR A 72 8.75 13.27 -3.65
C TYR A 72 8.68 12.67 -5.05
N SER A 73 9.63 11.82 -5.39
CA SER A 73 9.60 11.08 -6.65
C SER A 73 8.79 9.79 -6.52
N LYS A 74 8.15 9.34 -7.62
CA LYS A 74 7.49 8.03 -7.67
C LYS A 74 8.41 6.88 -7.27
N VAL A 75 9.72 7.00 -7.56
CA VAL A 75 10.73 5.98 -7.21
C VAL A 75 10.94 5.90 -5.70
N GLU A 76 11.05 7.05 -5.03
CA GLU A 76 11.20 7.14 -3.58
C GLU A 76 9.97 6.57 -2.86
N LEU A 77 8.77 7.00 -3.29
CA LEU A 77 7.51 6.52 -2.70
C LEU A 77 7.29 5.04 -2.94
N ARG A 78 7.57 4.55 -4.16
CA ARG A 78 7.43 3.12 -4.49
C ARG A 78 8.23 2.26 -3.51
N LYS A 79 9.47 2.64 -3.21
CA LYS A 79 10.31 1.90 -2.27
C LYS A 79 9.70 1.90 -0.86
N SER A 80 9.35 3.08 -0.35
CA SER A 80 8.80 3.17 1.02
C SER A 80 7.47 2.44 1.18
N ILE A 81 6.61 2.49 0.16
CA ILE A 81 5.33 1.77 0.16
C ILE A 81 5.60 0.27 0.12
N MET A 82 6.51 -0.21 -0.73
CA MET A 82 6.85 -1.63 -0.76
C MET A 82 7.39 -2.14 0.57
N ASP A 83 8.27 -1.36 1.22
CA ASP A 83 8.82 -1.71 2.53
C ASP A 83 7.69 -1.77 3.59
N PHE A 84 6.80 -0.77 3.63
CA PHE A 84 5.64 -0.78 4.52
C PHE A 84 4.72 -1.99 4.30
N VAL A 85 4.36 -2.30 3.05
CA VAL A 85 3.50 -3.44 2.75
C VAL A 85 4.14 -4.77 3.20
N LYS A 86 5.47 -4.89 3.08
CA LYS A 86 6.26 -6.05 3.56
C LYS A 86 6.29 -6.19 5.07
N ASP A 87 6.41 -5.09 5.78
CA ASP A 87 6.59 -5.13 7.22
C ASP A 87 5.26 -5.26 7.97
N GLU A 88 4.21 -4.56 7.52
CA GLU A 88 2.99 -4.35 8.32
C GLU A 88 1.77 -5.16 7.84
N ILE A 89 1.66 -5.46 6.53
CA ILE A 89 0.43 -6.03 5.97
C ILE A 89 0.56 -7.54 5.74
N ILE A 90 1.71 -8.00 5.24
CA ILE A 90 1.86 -9.37 4.70
C ILE A 90 3.19 -9.98 5.11
N GLN A 91 3.17 -11.24 5.57
CA GLN A 91 4.35 -12.10 5.53
C GLN A 91 4.53 -12.64 4.10
N PHE A 92 5.43 -12.04 3.33
CA PHE A 92 5.70 -12.46 1.95
C PHE A 92 6.48 -13.77 1.91
N GLU A 93 6.14 -14.62 0.94
CA GLU A 93 7.01 -15.72 0.51
C GLU A 93 7.88 -15.30 -0.69
N ASN A 94 7.44 -14.34 -1.52
CA ASN A 94 8.17 -13.85 -2.69
C ASN A 94 7.83 -12.38 -3.04
N GLU A 95 8.84 -11.60 -3.48
CA GLU A 95 8.71 -10.17 -3.84
C GLU A 95 7.94 -9.93 -5.16
N ASP A 96 7.93 -10.91 -6.06
CA ASP A 96 7.25 -10.82 -7.37
C ASP A 96 5.72 -10.76 -7.26
N GLN A 97 5.16 -10.93 -6.06
CA GLN A 97 3.72 -10.92 -5.79
C GLN A 97 3.13 -9.51 -5.67
N ILE A 98 3.94 -8.44 -5.66
CA ILE A 98 3.48 -7.06 -5.46
C ILE A 98 3.55 -6.25 -6.76
N VAL A 99 2.43 -5.67 -7.18
CA VAL A 99 2.34 -4.76 -8.32
C VAL A 99 1.93 -3.37 -7.84
N VAL A 100 2.87 -2.42 -7.88
CA VAL A 100 2.61 -1.01 -7.53
C VAL A 100 2.25 -0.19 -8.78
N LEU A 101 1.08 0.43 -8.76
CA LEU A 101 0.50 1.25 -9.81
C LEU A 101 0.30 2.68 -9.29
N PHE A 102 0.67 3.68 -10.07
CA PHE A 102 0.38 5.09 -9.78
C PHE A 102 -0.69 5.55 -10.76
N SER A 103 -1.83 6.03 -10.26
CA SER A 103 -2.94 6.58 -11.05
C SER A 103 -2.92 8.10 -11.06
#